data_AF-A0A2G2XIG9-F1
#
_entry.id   AF-A0A2G2XIG9-F1
#
_cell.length_a   1.000
_cell.length_b   1.000
_cell.length_c   1.000
_cell.angle_alpha   90.00
_cell.angle_beta   90.00
_cell.angle_gamma   90.00
#
_symmetry.space_group_name_H-M   'P 1'
#
loop_
_entity.id
_entity.type
_entity.pdbx_description
1 polymer ?
#
loop_
_entity_poly.entity_id
_entity_poly.type
_entity_poly.pdbx_seq_one_letter_code
_entity_poly.pdbx_strand_id
1 'polypeptide(L)'
;MWEYTRTAYDVSLYDDNWSQDIFEIVSGNTSMSWERLDAGAALSHSFELEAKKKAVFYGAPAAITFRIPTKAALQEAFSTPILPLDILADRPPEKKFDWKLMAKYGSLISVISIVVLFVYLIVTPSKSNAAKASKKKR
;
A
#
# COMPACT_ATOMS: atom_id res chain seq x y z
N MET A 1 -3.90 22.08 27.16
CA MET A 1 -4.62 23.07 26.34
C MET A 1 -4.07 22.92 24.93
N TRP A 2 -4.81 22.24 24.05
CA TRP A 2 -4.32 21.88 22.73
C TRP A 2 -4.44 23.09 21.79
N GLU A 3 -3.32 23.57 21.23
CA GLU A 3 -3.27 24.69 20.29
C GLU A 3 -3.84 24.29 18.92
N TYR A 4 -5.16 24.11 18.81
CA TYR A 4 -5.83 23.80 17.53
C TYR A 4 -6.24 25.04 16.72
N THR A 5 -5.79 26.23 17.08
CA THR A 5 -6.20 27.48 16.40
C THR A 5 -5.00 28.33 16.04
N ARG A 6 -4.17 27.87 15.09
CA ARG A 6 -3.15 28.72 14.46
C ARG A 6 -3.33 28.69 12.95
N THR A 7 -3.73 29.84 12.42
CA THR A 7 -3.70 30.14 10.99
C THR A 7 -2.25 30.15 10.52
N ALA A 8 -1.98 29.50 9.39
CA ALA A 8 -0.71 29.61 8.68
C ALA A 8 -0.80 30.71 7.62
N TYR A 9 0.30 31.42 7.43
CA TYR A 9 0.43 32.51 6.45
C TYR A 9 1.56 32.23 5.49
N ASP A 10 1.53 32.87 4.33
CA ASP A 10 2.56 32.74 3.28
C ASP A 10 2.85 31.26 2.97
N VAL A 11 1.81 30.47 2.75
CA VAL A 11 1.93 29.03 2.49
C VAL A 11 2.37 28.84 1.06
N SER A 12 3.46 28.13 0.82
CA SER A 12 3.90 27.75 -0.52
C SER A 12 4.21 26.27 -0.60
N LEU A 13 3.85 25.68 -1.73
CA LEU A 13 4.09 24.30 -2.12
C LEU A 13 5.08 24.28 -3.29
N TYR A 14 6.13 23.48 -3.16
CA TYR A 14 7.15 23.24 -4.18
C TYR A 14 7.24 21.74 -4.45
N ASP A 15 6.86 21.34 -5.66
CA ASP A 15 6.92 19.96 -6.14
C ASP A 15 7.63 19.89 -7.50
N ASP A 16 8.86 20.38 -7.57
CA ASP A 16 9.63 20.53 -8.82
C ASP A 16 10.54 19.34 -9.14
N ASN A 17 10.52 18.30 -8.32
CA ASN A 17 11.44 17.16 -8.42
C ASN A 17 10.98 16.10 -9.44
N TRP A 18 10.26 16.52 -10.49
CA TRP A 18 9.79 15.66 -11.58
C TRP A 18 10.78 15.67 -12.74
N SER A 19 11.30 14.50 -13.09
CA SER A 19 12.33 14.36 -14.11
C SER A 19 11.78 14.64 -15.51
N GLN A 20 12.24 15.71 -16.17
CA GLN A 20 11.77 16.14 -17.50
C GLN A 20 12.09 15.15 -18.62
N ASP A 21 13.02 14.24 -18.39
CA ASP A 21 13.36 13.17 -19.32
C ASP A 21 12.41 11.97 -19.24
N ILE A 22 11.64 11.85 -18.16
CA ILE A 22 10.63 10.80 -17.92
C ILE A 22 9.22 11.38 -18.08
N PHE A 23 8.99 12.62 -17.63
CA PHE A 23 7.69 13.28 -17.62
C PHE A 23 7.69 14.60 -18.38
N GLU A 24 6.53 14.94 -18.92
CA GLU A 24 6.21 16.26 -19.46
C GLU A 24 5.04 16.86 -18.71
N ILE A 25 5.13 18.13 -18.34
CA ILE A 25 4.02 18.85 -17.72
C ILE A 25 3.06 19.26 -18.84
N VAL A 26 1.87 18.65 -18.83
CA VAL A 26 0.83 18.90 -19.83
C VAL A 26 -0.05 20.07 -19.40
N SER A 27 -0.30 20.21 -18.10
CA SER A 27 -1.19 21.23 -17.55
C SER A 27 -0.82 21.58 -16.11
N GLY A 28 -1.02 22.86 -15.75
CA GLY A 28 -0.78 23.38 -14.41
C GLY A 28 0.68 23.76 -14.14
N ASN A 29 0.95 24.07 -12.87
CA ASN A 29 2.27 24.40 -12.36
C ASN A 29 2.62 23.42 -11.24
N THR A 30 3.89 23.08 -11.07
CA THR A 30 4.37 22.23 -9.97
C THR A 30 4.44 22.96 -8.63
N SER A 31 4.40 24.29 -8.66
CA SER A 31 4.45 25.13 -7.47
C SER A 31 3.20 26.02 -7.35
N MET A 32 2.78 26.27 -6.12
CA MET A 32 1.62 27.10 -5.82
C MET A 32 1.80 27.80 -4.47
N SER A 33 1.25 29.00 -4.32
CA SER A 33 1.27 29.74 -3.07
C SER A 33 -0.09 30.29 -2.69
N TRP A 34 -0.31 30.43 -1.39
CA TRP A 34 -1.53 30.91 -0.76
C TRP A 34 -1.17 31.87 0.37
N GLU A 35 -1.91 32.96 0.47
CA GLU A 35 -1.67 33.97 1.51
C GLU A 35 -1.95 33.44 2.92
N ARG A 36 -2.98 32.59 3.05
CA ARG A 36 -3.50 32.17 4.35
C ARG A 36 -4.12 30.77 4.29
N LEU A 37 -3.92 30.00 5.35
CA LEU A 37 -4.60 28.74 5.61
C LEU A 37 -5.13 28.71 7.05
N ASP A 38 -6.45 28.67 7.19
CA ASP A 38 -7.10 28.61 8.49
C ASP A 38 -7.13 27.21 9.09
N ALA A 39 -7.20 27.14 10.42
CA ALA A 39 -7.28 25.86 11.12
C ALA A 39 -8.54 25.08 10.69
N GLY A 40 -8.34 23.85 10.22
CA GLY A 40 -9.40 23.00 9.70
C GLY A 40 -9.79 23.25 8.24
N ALA A 41 -9.21 24.26 7.57
CA ALA A 41 -9.36 24.44 6.13
C ALA A 41 -8.41 23.51 5.36
N ALA A 42 -8.75 23.24 4.10
CA ALA A 42 -7.96 22.41 3.19
C ALA A 42 -7.65 23.18 1.91
N LEU A 43 -6.43 23.03 1.41
CA LEU A 43 -6.00 23.53 0.11
C LEU A 43 -5.79 22.35 -0.82
N SER A 44 -6.10 22.55 -2.09
CA SER A 44 -5.90 21.56 -3.14
C SER A 44 -5.12 22.17 -4.27
N HIS A 45 -4.14 21.42 -4.78
CA HIS A 45 -3.35 21.78 -5.95
C HIS A 45 -3.17 20.54 -6.81
N SER A 46 -3.31 20.69 -8.11
CA SER A 46 -3.23 19.60 -9.08
C SER A 46 -2.57 20.08 -10.36
N PHE A 47 -1.71 19.25 -10.92
CA PHE A 47 -1.08 19.43 -12.22
C PHE A 47 -1.04 18.08 -12.92
N GLU A 48 -0.89 18.10 -14.24
CA GLU A 48 -0.95 16.90 -15.08
C GLU A 48 0.42 16.63 -15.69
N LEU A 49 0.83 15.36 -15.61
CA LEU A 49 2.08 14.87 -16.17
C LEU A 49 1.79 13.76 -17.18
N GLU A 50 2.47 13.82 -18.32
CA GLU A 50 2.51 12.75 -19.31
C GLU A 50 3.85 12.02 -19.25
N ALA A 51 3.80 10.69 -19.24
CA ALA A 51 5.00 9.85 -19.22
C ALA A 51 5.56 9.63 -20.63
N LYS A 52 6.84 9.96 -20.83
CA LYS A 52 7.58 9.77 -22.09
C LYS A 52 8.24 8.42 -22.22
N LYS A 53 8.57 7.77 -21.10
CA LYS A 53 9.39 6.55 -21.06
C LYS A 53 8.79 5.52 -20.11
N LYS A 54 9.03 4.25 -20.44
CA LYS A 54 8.74 3.12 -19.54
C LYS A 54 9.81 3.00 -18.46
N ALA A 55 9.45 3.20 -17.20
CA ALA A 55 10.39 3.14 -16.09
C ALA A 55 9.70 2.95 -14.74
N VAL A 56 10.46 2.51 -13.74
CA VAL A 56 10.05 2.63 -12.33
C VAL A 56 10.56 3.97 -11.81
N PHE A 57 9.67 4.85 -11.39
CA PHE A 57 10.00 6.18 -10.89
C PHE A 57 9.85 6.28 -9.37
N TYR A 58 10.83 6.94 -8.75
CA TYR A 58 10.85 7.25 -7.33
C TYR A 58 10.68 8.76 -7.19
N GLY A 59 9.49 9.19 -6.78
CA GLY A 59 9.19 10.61 -6.56
C GLY A 59 9.75 11.09 -5.22
N ALA A 60 10.36 12.28 -5.22
CA ALA A 60 10.73 12.93 -3.97
C ALA A 60 9.49 13.57 -3.31
N PRO A 61 9.49 13.74 -1.98
CA PRO A 61 8.46 14.52 -1.30
C PRO A 61 8.44 15.97 -1.77
N ALA A 62 7.24 16.54 -1.87
CA ALA A 62 7.05 17.96 -2.10
C ALA A 62 7.35 18.75 -0.81
N ALA A 63 7.97 19.91 -0.95
CA ALA A 63 8.29 20.80 0.16
C ALA A 63 7.18 21.83 0.34
N ILE A 64 6.77 22.07 1.58
CA ILE A 64 5.78 23.05 1.96
C ILE A 64 6.44 24.03 2.93
N THR A 65 6.43 25.31 2.60
CA THR A 65 6.90 26.36 3.51
C THR A 65 5.75 27.23 3.98
N PHE A 66 5.79 27.66 5.23
CA PHE A 66 4.73 28.48 5.82
C PHE A 66 5.22 29.26 7.02
N ARG A 67 4.45 30.28 7.42
CA ARG A 67 4.69 31.08 8.61
C ARG A 67 3.58 30.88 9.63
N ILE A 68 3.97 30.86 10.90
CA ILE A 68 3.06 30.80 12.03
C ILE A 68 3.21 32.10 12.82
N PRO A 69 2.13 32.80 13.21
CA PRO A 69 2.22 34.09 13.89
C PRO A 69 3.10 34.09 15.15
N THR A 70 3.21 32.94 15.82
CA THR A 70 3.97 32.79 17.07
C THR A 70 5.44 32.43 16.87
N LYS A 71 5.89 32.20 15.63
CA LYS A 71 7.28 31.89 15.28
C LYS A 71 7.76 32.79 14.15
N ALA A 72 8.84 33.53 14.40
CA ALA A 72 9.43 34.41 13.39
C ALA A 72 10.15 33.66 12.25
N ALA A 73 10.54 32.40 12.47
CA ALA A 73 11.24 31.59 11.46
C ALA A 73 10.24 30.95 10.48
N LEU A 74 10.64 30.90 9.20
CA LEU A 74 9.95 30.13 8.15
C LEU A 74 9.97 28.65 8.54
N GLN A 75 8.82 27.99 8.48
CA GLN A 75 8.67 26.59 8.80
C GLN A 75 8.62 25.80 7.51
N GLU A 76 9.28 24.64 7.49
CA GLU A 76 9.33 23.73 6.36
C GLU A 76 8.73 22.37 6.77
N ALA A 77 7.91 21.82 5.90
CA ALA A 77 7.30 20.50 6.03
C ALA A 77 7.39 19.76 4.71
N PHE A 78 7.33 18.43 4.75
CA PHE A 78 7.38 17.59 3.55
C PHE A 78 6.10 16.77 3.41
N SER A 79 5.69 16.53 2.16
CA SER A 79 4.60 15.62 1.87
C SER A 79 5.01 14.17 2.13
N THR A 80 4.02 13.27 2.12
CA THR A 80 4.30 11.83 2.18
C THR A 80 5.02 11.39 0.90
N PRO A 81 6.17 10.70 0.99
CA PRO A 81 6.86 10.18 -0.20
C PRO A 81 5.94 9.28 -1.01
N ILE A 82 5.98 9.42 -2.33
CA ILE A 82 5.20 8.58 -3.23
C ILE A 82 5.89 7.22 -3.35
N LEU A 83 5.11 6.13 -3.26
CA LEU A 83 5.63 4.78 -3.52
C LEU A 83 6.13 4.68 -4.96
N PRO A 84 7.06 3.75 -5.26
CA PRO A 84 7.62 3.62 -6.60
C PRO A 84 6.50 3.42 -7.63
N LEU A 85 6.41 4.36 -8.57
CA LEU A 85 5.44 4.33 -9.65
C LEU A 85 5.97 3.47 -10.79
N ASP A 86 5.24 2.41 -11.12
CA ASP A 86 5.49 1.62 -12.32
C ASP A 86 4.84 2.32 -13.53
N ILE A 87 5.65 3.00 -14.32
CA ILE A 87 5.21 3.80 -15.47
C ILE A 87 5.29 2.92 -16.71
N LEU A 88 4.19 2.23 -17.01
CA LEU A 88 4.07 1.35 -18.19
C LEU A 88 5.26 0.39 -18.37
N ALA A 89 6.02 0.08 -17.30
CA ALA A 89 7.14 -0.83 -17.44
C ALA A 89 6.58 -2.22 -17.72
N ASP A 90 7.21 -2.92 -18.66
CA ASP A 90 6.79 -4.27 -18.98
C ASP A 90 7.06 -5.13 -17.75
N ARG A 91 5.99 -5.41 -16.98
CA ARG A 91 6.09 -6.27 -15.80
C ARG A 91 6.59 -7.63 -16.29
N PRO A 92 7.73 -8.14 -15.79
CA PRO A 92 8.17 -9.46 -16.17
C PRO A 92 7.05 -10.45 -15.82
N PRO A 93 6.77 -11.45 -16.67
CA PRO A 93 5.67 -12.37 -16.44
C PRO A 93 5.84 -12.96 -15.04
N GLU A 94 4.88 -12.65 -14.15
CA GLU A 94 4.88 -13.19 -12.80
C GLU A 94 5.00 -14.71 -12.96
N LYS A 95 6.01 -15.30 -12.31
CA LYS A 95 6.25 -16.73 -12.36
C LYS A 95 5.04 -17.41 -11.71
N LYS A 96 4.01 -17.68 -12.52
CA LYS A 96 2.84 -18.45 -12.11
C LYS A 96 3.37 -19.73 -11.49
N PHE A 97 2.83 -20.07 -10.33
CA PHE A 97 3.20 -21.19 -9.48
C PHE A 97 3.77 -22.36 -10.30
N ASP A 98 5.03 -22.73 -10.03
CA ASP A 98 5.79 -23.67 -10.85
C ASP A 98 5.20 -25.08 -10.73
N TRP A 99 4.24 -25.39 -11.61
CA TRP A 99 3.45 -26.63 -11.59
C TRP A 99 4.33 -27.89 -11.74
N LYS A 100 5.59 -27.74 -12.16
CA LYS A 100 6.57 -28.84 -12.25
C LYS A 100 6.82 -29.51 -10.90
N LEU A 101 6.82 -28.76 -9.81
CA LEU A 101 7.00 -29.34 -8.47
C LEU A 101 5.78 -30.17 -8.06
N MET A 102 4.58 -29.66 -8.34
CA MET A 102 3.33 -30.37 -8.06
C MET A 102 3.18 -31.62 -8.94
N ALA A 103 3.60 -31.55 -10.21
CA ALA A 103 3.60 -32.70 -11.11
C ALA A 103 4.61 -33.78 -10.69
N LYS A 104 5.81 -33.39 -10.24
CA LYS A 104 6.87 -34.34 -9.87
C LYS A 104 6.65 -34.99 -8.50
N TYR A 105 6.11 -34.23 -7.54
CA TYR A 105 5.97 -34.68 -6.16
C TYR A 105 4.52 -34.92 -5.71
N GLY A 106 3.52 -34.53 -6.52
CA GLY A 106 2.11 -34.68 -6.16
C GLY A 106 1.69 -36.13 -5.93
N SER A 107 2.22 -37.06 -6.73
CA SER A 107 1.99 -38.50 -6.52
C SER A 107 2.54 -38.98 -5.17
N LEU A 108 3.78 -38.63 -4.84
CA LEU A 108 4.42 -38.99 -3.57
C LEU A 108 3.68 -38.39 -2.37
N ILE A 109 3.32 -37.10 -2.45
CA ILE A 109 2.57 -36.41 -1.40
C ILE A 109 1.19 -37.06 -1.21
N SER A 110 0.52 -37.48 -2.28
CA SER A 110 -0.76 -38.18 -2.24
C SER A 110 -0.66 -39.54 -1.54
N VAL A 111 0.34 -40.35 -1.91
CA VAL A 111 0.54 -41.68 -1.30
C VAL A 111 0.86 -41.55 0.19
N ILE A 112 1.79 -40.66 0.55
CA ILE A 112 2.18 -40.45 1.95
C ILE A 112 0.98 -39.95 2.76
N SER A 113 0.21 -39.00 2.21
CA SER A 113 -1.04 -38.51 2.81
C SER A 113 -2.01 -39.65 3.10
N ILE A 114 -2.30 -40.50 2.11
CA ILE A 114 -3.22 -41.64 2.27
C ILE A 114 -2.75 -42.62 3.34
N VAL A 115 -1.45 -42.98 3.33
CA VAL A 115 -0.90 -43.92 4.32
C VAL A 115 -1.00 -43.34 5.73
N VAL A 116 -0.64 -42.07 5.91
CA VAL A 116 -0.73 -41.39 7.21
C VAL A 116 -2.20 -41.32 7.68
N LEU A 117 -3.13 -40.97 6.79
CA LEU A 117 -4.55 -40.88 7.11
C LEU A 117 -5.14 -42.25 7.46
N PHE A 118 -4.72 -43.30 6.77
CA PHE A 118 -5.16 -44.67 7.04
C PHE A 118 -4.64 -45.18 8.40
N VAL A 119 -3.35 -44.96 8.68
CA VAL A 119 -2.78 -45.28 10.00
C VAL A 119 -3.46 -44.46 11.09
N TYR A 120 -3.74 -43.18 10.86
CA TYR A 120 -4.50 -42.35 11.78
C TYR A 120 -5.89 -42.93 12.03
N LEU A 121 -6.62 -43.38 11.01
CA LEU A 121 -7.94 -44.01 11.19
C LEU A 121 -7.88 -45.34 11.97
N ILE A 122 -6.78 -46.09 11.85
CA ILE A 122 -6.59 -47.36 12.58
C ILE A 122 -6.24 -47.11 14.04
N VAL A 123 -5.36 -46.14 14.31
CA VAL A 123 -4.83 -45.88 15.66
C VAL A 123 -5.75 -44.93 16.45
N THR A 124 -6.54 -44.11 15.77
CA THR A 124 -7.51 -43.23 16.43
C THR A 124 -8.69 -44.08 16.90
N PRO A 125 -8.91 -44.22 18.23
CA PRO A 125 -10.07 -44.92 18.73
C PRO A 125 -11.33 -44.18 18.26
N SER A 126 -12.23 -44.91 17.60
CA SER A 126 -13.57 -44.40 17.28
C SER A 126 -14.20 -43.91 18.59
N LYS A 127 -14.30 -42.59 18.78
CA LYS A 127 -15.34 -42.06 19.65
C LYS A 127 -16.64 -42.37 18.93
N SER A 128 -17.20 -43.53 19.26
CA SER A 128 -18.53 -43.94 18.86
C SER A 128 -19.48 -42.78 19.13
N ASN A 129 -20.29 -42.42 18.15
CA ASN A 129 -21.47 -41.58 18.35
C ASN A 129 -22.33 -42.19 19.47
N ALA A 130 -22.11 -41.77 20.71
CA ALA A 130 -22.95 -42.08 21.86
C ALA A 130 -24.16 -41.13 21.85
N ALA A 131 -24.93 -41.15 20.77
CA ALA A 131 -26.27 -40.62 20.73
C ALA A 131 -27.23 -41.79 20.55
N LYS A 132 -28.04 -42.03 21.59
CA LYS A 132 -29.18 -42.96 21.68
C LYS A 132 -28.87 -44.41 22.06
N ALA A 133 -28.52 -44.60 23.34
CA ALA A 133 -28.92 -45.77 24.10
C ALA A 133 -29.59 -45.33 25.41
N SER A 134 -30.78 -44.75 25.34
CA SER A 134 -31.65 -44.61 26.52
C SER A 134 -32.40 -45.92 26.74
N LYS A 135 -32.18 -46.50 27.92
CA LYS A 135 -32.69 -47.79 28.41
C LYS A 135 -34.22 -47.86 28.43
N LYS A 136 -34.75 -49.06 28.19
CA LYS A 136 -36.14 -49.49 28.40
C LYS A 136 -36.39 -49.93 29.86
N LYS A 137 -37.66 -49.88 30.30
CA LYS A 137 -38.33 -50.38 31.54
C LYS A 137 -38.14 -49.49 32.80
N ARG A 138 -39.17 -49.20 33.60
CA ARG A 138 -40.42 -49.92 33.95
C ARG A 138 -41.66 -49.03 33.76
#